data_AF-A0A815H4K6-F1
#
_entry.id   AF-A0A815H4K6-F1
#
_cell.length_a   1.000
_cell.length_b   1.000
_cell.length_c   1.000
_cell.angle_alpha   90.00
_cell.angle_beta   90.00
_cell.angle_gamma   90.00
#
_symmetry.space_group_name_H-M   'P 1'
#
loop_
_entity.id
_entity.type
_entity.pdbx_description
1 polymer ?
#
loop_
_entity_poly.entity_id
_entity_poly.type
_entity_poly.pdbx_seq_one_letter_code
_entity_poly.pdbx_strand_id
1 'polypeptide(L)'
;MSRILLGFGTDPSTTSAPLCKLRIYTVFASGTISAWCIAFAAADRYFCSCQSVYLRNLSKLKVSYSVVAATTVASLLIYAEMFYCYEANQITGPFPCNGKDSPCRYFNSLVYTLFFILLPLMVMVVFGILTLSNVRKLNRLVAPASSTTGGSTALAPNVSSKKNDRQLTKMLLVQVLISTILTVPYGIQYLYSTFSVGIYKSPLQVATENLCFALILDLFWWGFGMSFYIYTLTGHIFRKELKRLMKTVYENVLQLTHRN
;
A
#
# COMPACT_ATOMS: atom_id res chain seq x y z
N MET A 1 -8.91 12.05 -7.93
CA MET A 1 -9.02 12.79 -9.21
C MET A 1 -10.44 12.80 -9.81
N SER A 2 -11.34 11.89 -9.43
CA SER A 2 -12.69 11.79 -10.02
C SER A 2 -13.74 12.75 -9.44
N ARG A 3 -13.45 13.50 -8.37
CA ARG A 3 -14.46 14.32 -7.66
C ARG A 3 -14.62 15.73 -8.20
N ILE A 4 -13.60 16.26 -8.89
CA ILE A 4 -13.74 17.51 -9.66
C ILE A 4 -14.83 17.31 -10.73
N LEU A 5 -14.89 16.14 -11.37
CA LEU A 5 -15.88 15.82 -12.41
C LEU A 5 -17.30 15.58 -11.85
N LEU A 6 -17.44 15.08 -10.61
CA LEU A 6 -18.73 14.92 -9.93
C LEU A 6 -19.42 16.28 -9.66
N GLY A 7 -18.65 17.33 -9.39
CA GLY A 7 -19.18 18.69 -9.23
C GLY A 7 -19.74 19.30 -10.52
N PHE A 8 -19.35 18.79 -11.69
CA PHE A 8 -19.81 19.24 -13.00
C PHE A 8 -20.94 18.38 -13.59
N GLY A 9 -21.44 17.37 -12.88
CA GLY A 9 -22.55 16.53 -13.34
C GLY A 9 -22.23 15.63 -14.54
N THR A 10 -20.95 15.47 -14.90
CA THR A 10 -20.49 14.77 -16.11
C THR A 10 -19.76 13.47 -15.82
N ASP A 11 -19.89 12.89 -14.62
CA ASP A 11 -19.29 11.58 -14.33
C ASP A 11 -20.24 10.45 -14.81
N PRO A 12 -19.92 9.75 -15.92
CA PRO A 12 -20.76 8.67 -16.46
C PRO A 12 -20.84 7.47 -15.49
N SER A 13 -19.97 7.40 -14.48
CA SER A 13 -20.02 6.39 -13.41
C SER A 13 -21.25 6.58 -12.51
N THR A 14 -21.90 7.74 -12.57
CA THR A 14 -23.13 8.03 -11.80
C THR A 14 -24.35 7.47 -12.50
N THR A 15 -24.35 7.45 -13.83
CA THR A 15 -25.49 7.03 -14.66
C THR A 15 -25.42 5.55 -15.06
N SER A 16 -24.23 4.99 -15.23
CA SER A 16 -24.03 3.61 -15.70
C SER A 16 -23.64 2.65 -14.57
N ALA A 17 -24.55 1.73 -14.24
CA ALA A 17 -24.33 0.65 -13.27
C ALA A 17 -23.06 -0.19 -13.52
N PRO A 18 -22.73 -0.64 -14.75
CA PRO A 18 -21.52 -1.45 -14.96
C PRO A 18 -20.23 -0.65 -14.70
N LEU A 19 -20.19 0.64 -15.05
CA LEU A 19 -19.02 1.48 -14.83
C LEU A 19 -18.81 1.79 -13.34
N CYS A 20 -19.90 2.05 -12.61
CA CYS A 20 -19.89 2.18 -11.14
C CYS A 20 -19.25 0.93 -10.50
N LYS A 21 -19.77 -0.26 -10.82
CA LYS A 21 -19.28 -1.53 -10.29
C LYS A 21 -17.81 -1.77 -10.63
N LEU A 22 -17.42 -1.62 -11.90
CA LEU A 22 -16.05 -1.84 -12.36
C LEU A 22 -15.06 -0.89 -11.68
N ARG A 23 -15.43 0.38 -11.55
CA ARG A 23 -14.60 1.40 -10.90
C ARG A 23 -14.36 1.09 -9.44
N ILE A 24 -15.42 0.79 -8.69
CA ILE A 24 -15.34 0.45 -7.27
C ILE A 24 -14.52 -0.83 -7.10
N TYR A 25 -14.82 -1.88 -7.86
CA TYR A 25 -14.04 -3.12 -7.85
C TYR A 25 -12.55 -2.89 -8.06
N THR A 26 -12.20 -2.13 -9.12
CA THR A 26 -10.80 -1.85 -9.47
C THR A 26 -10.10 -1.09 -8.36
N VAL A 27 -10.75 -0.07 -7.78
CA VAL A 27 -10.20 0.73 -6.68
C VAL A 27 -9.89 -0.13 -5.46
N PHE A 28 -10.86 -0.93 -5.01
CA PHE A 28 -10.72 -1.70 -3.78
C PHE A 28 -9.75 -2.88 -3.95
N ALA A 29 -9.82 -3.59 -5.07
CA ALA A 29 -8.89 -4.68 -5.38
C ALA A 29 -7.45 -4.19 -5.53
N SER A 30 -7.21 -3.16 -6.36
CA SER A 30 -5.86 -2.63 -6.58
C SER A 30 -5.27 -1.98 -5.33
N GLY A 31 -6.09 -1.26 -4.55
CA GLY A 31 -5.71 -0.74 -3.25
C GLY A 31 -5.23 -1.88 -2.33
N THR A 32 -6.04 -2.93 -2.21
CA THR A 32 -5.74 -4.08 -1.33
C THR A 32 -4.48 -4.82 -1.73
N ILE A 33 -4.30 -5.09 -3.01
CA ILE A 33 -3.06 -5.67 -3.52
C ILE A 33 -1.87 -4.79 -3.15
N SER A 34 -1.98 -3.47 -3.35
CA SER A 34 -0.91 -2.52 -3.03
C SER A 34 -0.56 -2.52 -1.53
N ALA A 35 -1.56 -2.47 -0.65
CA ALA A 35 -1.36 -2.48 0.80
C ALA A 35 -0.66 -3.76 1.28
N TRP A 36 -1.11 -4.92 0.79
CA TRP A 36 -0.49 -6.21 1.13
C TRP A 36 0.90 -6.36 0.54
N CYS A 37 1.17 -5.87 -0.67
CA CYS A 37 2.52 -5.84 -1.23
C CYS A 37 3.50 -5.06 -0.34
N ILE A 38 3.08 -3.92 0.21
CA ILE A 38 3.90 -3.14 1.15
C ILE A 38 4.09 -3.93 2.46
N ALA A 39 3.03 -4.59 2.96
CA ALA A 39 3.10 -5.43 4.15
C ALA A 39 4.07 -6.61 4.00
N PHE A 40 4.03 -7.31 2.87
CA PHE A 40 4.97 -8.38 2.57
C PHE A 40 6.38 -7.86 2.31
N ALA A 41 6.54 -6.67 1.73
CA ALA A 41 7.86 -6.04 1.64
C ALA A 41 8.43 -5.75 3.05
N ALA A 42 7.60 -5.37 4.02
CA ALA A 42 8.03 -5.20 5.41
C ALA A 42 8.48 -6.54 6.03
N ALA A 43 7.71 -7.60 5.81
CA ALA A 43 8.03 -8.95 6.29
C ALA A 43 9.29 -9.52 5.63
N ASP A 44 9.45 -9.32 4.33
CA ASP A 44 10.63 -9.72 3.56
C ASP A 44 11.90 -9.07 4.11
N ARG A 45 11.84 -7.77 4.42
CA ARG A 45 12.96 -7.04 5.05
C ARG A 45 13.28 -7.58 6.44
N TYR A 46 12.28 -7.97 7.22
CA TYR A 46 12.49 -8.64 8.48
C TYR A 46 13.21 -9.98 8.29
N PHE A 47 12.74 -10.84 7.38
CA PHE A 47 13.35 -12.14 7.10
C PHE A 47 14.80 -12.02 6.60
N CYS A 48 15.08 -11.05 5.74
CA CYS A 48 16.45 -10.70 5.32
C CYS A 48 17.34 -10.29 6.50
N SER A 49 16.79 -9.59 7.50
CA SER A 49 17.53 -9.13 8.69
C SER A 49 17.80 -10.24 9.71
N CYS A 50 17.12 -11.39 9.59
CA CYS A 50 17.25 -12.50 10.54
C CYS A 50 18.57 -13.27 10.34
N GLN A 51 19.16 -13.71 11.45
CA GLN A 51 20.36 -14.56 11.43
C GLN A 51 20.03 -16.02 11.06
N SER A 52 18.80 -16.47 11.33
CA SER A 52 18.36 -17.83 11.02
C SER A 52 18.27 -18.05 9.50
N VAL A 53 18.98 -19.07 9.02
CA VAL A 53 18.99 -19.47 7.60
C VAL A 53 17.59 -19.88 7.13
N TYR A 54 16.82 -20.53 8.00
CA TYR A 54 15.43 -20.93 7.70
C TYR A 54 14.54 -19.71 7.41
N LEU A 55 14.59 -18.68 8.27
CA LEU A 55 13.80 -17.48 8.08
C LEU A 55 14.24 -16.69 6.84
N ARG A 56 15.55 -16.58 6.60
CA ARG A 56 16.08 -15.93 5.40
C ARG A 56 15.66 -16.64 4.10
N ASN A 57 15.44 -17.95 4.16
CA ASN A 57 14.98 -18.75 3.04
C ASN A 57 13.55 -18.36 2.57
N LEU A 58 12.74 -17.79 3.46
CA LEU A 58 11.39 -17.29 3.13
C LEU A 58 11.41 -16.02 2.27
N SER A 59 12.51 -15.28 2.27
CA SER A 59 12.75 -14.09 1.44
C SER A 59 13.22 -14.43 0.01
N LYS A 60 13.11 -15.70 -0.40
CA LYS A 60 13.44 -16.11 -1.77
C LYS A 60 12.42 -15.56 -2.77
N LEU A 61 12.92 -15.09 -3.92
CA LEU A 61 12.11 -14.58 -5.03
C LEU A 61 10.94 -15.50 -5.42
N LYS A 62 11.15 -16.83 -5.45
CA LYS A 62 10.08 -17.80 -5.77
C LYS A 62 8.91 -17.72 -4.76
N VAL A 63 9.22 -17.56 -3.48
CA VAL A 63 8.22 -17.40 -2.42
C VAL A 63 7.52 -16.04 -2.56
N SER A 64 8.29 -14.97 -2.79
CA SER A 64 7.74 -13.63 -3.00
C SER A 64 6.74 -13.60 -4.16
N TYR A 65 7.07 -14.19 -5.31
CA TYR A 65 6.14 -14.29 -6.45
C TYR A 65 4.90 -15.10 -6.12
N SER A 66 5.04 -16.24 -5.43
CA SER A 66 3.90 -17.07 -5.02
C SER A 66 2.96 -16.33 -4.06
N VAL A 67 3.51 -15.58 -3.09
CA VAL A 67 2.72 -14.79 -2.14
C VAL A 67 1.99 -13.65 -2.85
N VAL A 68 2.68 -12.89 -3.71
CA VAL A 68 2.05 -11.81 -4.49
C VAL A 68 0.94 -12.35 -5.40
N ALA A 69 1.16 -13.48 -6.08
CA ALA A 69 0.15 -14.11 -6.92
C ALA A 69 -1.05 -14.58 -6.10
N ALA A 70 -0.82 -15.27 -4.97
CA ALA A 70 -1.88 -15.73 -4.08
C ALA A 70 -2.72 -14.57 -3.54
N THR A 71 -2.07 -13.49 -3.09
CA THR A 71 -2.75 -12.28 -2.60
C THR A 71 -3.53 -11.56 -3.69
N THR A 72 -3.00 -11.53 -4.91
CA THR A 72 -3.70 -10.94 -6.05
C THR A 72 -4.98 -11.72 -6.33
N VAL A 73 -4.90 -13.05 -6.44
CA VAL A 73 -6.07 -13.92 -6.65
C VAL A 73 -7.07 -13.76 -5.50
N ALA A 74 -6.61 -13.82 -4.25
CA ALA A 74 -7.47 -13.66 -3.09
C ALA A 74 -8.18 -12.29 -3.07
N SER A 75 -7.48 -11.21 -3.40
CA SER A 75 -8.06 -9.86 -3.46
C SER A 75 -9.13 -9.75 -4.55
N LEU A 76 -8.88 -10.33 -5.73
CA LEU A 76 -9.85 -10.33 -6.83
C LEU A 76 -11.11 -11.14 -6.47
N LEU A 77 -10.94 -12.28 -5.79
CA LEU A 77 -12.05 -13.12 -5.36
C LEU A 77 -12.87 -12.50 -4.23
N ILE A 78 -12.23 -11.91 -3.23
CA ILE A 78 -12.91 -11.22 -2.14
C ILE A 78 -13.75 -10.11 -2.75
N TYR A 79 -13.18 -9.17 -3.50
CA TYR A 79 -13.97 -8.04 -4.00
C TYR A 79 -14.94 -8.37 -5.15
N ALA A 80 -15.02 -9.62 -5.62
CA ALA A 80 -15.97 -10.01 -6.65
C ALA A 80 -17.43 -9.73 -6.23
N GLU A 81 -17.74 -9.73 -4.94
CA GLU A 81 -19.07 -9.37 -4.42
C GLU A 81 -19.50 -7.94 -4.79
N MET A 82 -18.57 -7.04 -5.13
CA MET A 82 -18.88 -5.65 -5.50
C MET A 82 -19.71 -5.56 -6.78
N PHE A 83 -19.59 -6.54 -7.68
CA PHE A 83 -20.44 -6.61 -8.88
C PHE A 83 -21.92 -6.86 -8.54
N TYR A 84 -22.20 -7.42 -7.36
CA TYR A 84 -23.55 -7.65 -6.86
C TYR A 84 -24.01 -6.57 -5.89
N CYS A 85 -23.13 -6.11 -4.99
CA CYS A 85 -23.49 -5.24 -3.88
C CYS A 85 -23.57 -3.75 -4.23
N TYR A 86 -22.97 -3.29 -5.32
CA TYR A 86 -23.00 -1.88 -5.72
C TYR A 86 -23.99 -1.60 -6.83
N GLU A 87 -24.63 -0.44 -6.77
CA GLU A 87 -25.56 0.03 -7.79
C GLU A 87 -25.40 1.54 -8.04
N ALA A 88 -25.71 1.97 -9.27
CA ALA A 88 -25.70 3.38 -9.66
C ALA A 88 -27.05 4.05 -9.35
N ASN A 89 -27.09 5.38 -9.37
CA ASN A 89 -28.26 6.23 -9.05
C ASN A 89 -28.91 5.98 -7.68
N GLN A 90 -28.14 5.61 -6.65
CA GLN A 90 -28.68 5.44 -5.29
C GLN A 90 -28.95 6.81 -4.62
N ILE A 91 -30.21 7.06 -4.25
CA ILE A 91 -30.67 8.31 -3.61
C ILE A 91 -30.36 8.32 -2.10
N THR A 92 -30.26 7.14 -1.49
CA THR A 92 -30.10 6.93 -0.04
C THR A 92 -28.63 6.94 0.42
N GLY A 93 -27.69 7.16 -0.50
CA GLY A 93 -26.26 7.18 -0.23
C GLY A 93 -25.68 8.60 -0.28
N PRO A 94 -24.53 8.85 0.37
CA PRO A 94 -23.77 10.07 0.14
C PRO A 94 -23.28 10.19 -1.32
N PHE A 95 -23.32 9.09 -2.09
CA PHE A 95 -22.89 9.01 -3.48
C PHE A 95 -23.90 8.27 -4.35
N PRO A 96 -24.02 8.66 -5.64
CA PRO A 96 -24.90 7.98 -6.60
C PRO A 96 -24.46 6.54 -6.91
N CYS A 97 -23.19 6.18 -6.65
CA CYS A 97 -22.68 4.81 -6.75
C CYS A 97 -22.38 4.30 -5.32
N ASN A 98 -23.27 3.48 -4.77
CA ASN A 98 -23.17 3.02 -3.38
C ASN A 98 -23.73 1.59 -3.22
N GLY A 99 -23.52 1.02 -2.04
CA GLY A 99 -24.10 -0.28 -1.70
C GLY A 99 -25.61 -0.23 -1.69
N LYS A 100 -26.26 -1.17 -2.41
CA LYS A 100 -27.71 -1.20 -2.62
C LYS A 100 -28.52 -1.47 -1.33
N ASP A 101 -28.01 -2.36 -0.48
CA ASP A 101 -28.69 -2.81 0.75
C ASP A 101 -27.78 -2.62 1.97
N SER A 102 -28.37 -2.45 3.16
CA SER A 102 -27.64 -2.34 4.42
C SER A 102 -26.66 -3.50 4.67
N PRO A 103 -27.01 -4.79 4.44
CA PRO A 103 -26.08 -5.90 4.64
C PRO A 103 -24.84 -5.81 3.75
N CYS A 104 -25.01 -5.42 2.48
CA CYS A 104 -23.89 -5.20 1.56
C CYS A 104 -22.97 -4.09 2.05
N ARG A 105 -23.52 -3.01 2.62
CA ARG A 105 -22.74 -1.89 3.16
C ARG A 105 -21.95 -2.30 4.41
N TYR A 106 -22.56 -3.03 5.34
CA TYR A 106 -21.87 -3.54 6.52
C TYR A 106 -20.78 -4.54 6.16
N PHE A 107 -21.09 -5.51 5.31
CA PHE A 107 -20.13 -6.51 4.88
C PHE A 107 -18.91 -5.86 4.19
N ASN A 108 -19.15 -4.98 3.21
CA ASN A 108 -18.08 -4.27 2.53
C ASN A 108 -17.23 -3.41 3.48
N SER A 109 -17.87 -2.73 4.43
CA SER A 109 -17.18 -1.88 5.40
C SER A 109 -16.31 -2.68 6.36
N LEU A 110 -16.79 -3.85 6.79
CA LEU A 110 -16.01 -4.77 7.62
C LEU A 110 -14.86 -5.40 6.85
N VAL A 111 -15.11 -5.95 5.66
CA VAL A 111 -14.07 -6.56 4.81
C VAL A 111 -12.98 -5.54 4.49
N TYR A 112 -13.37 -4.34 4.05
CA TYR A 112 -12.41 -3.28 3.74
C TYR A 112 -11.62 -2.85 4.98
N THR A 113 -12.29 -2.55 6.09
CA THR A 113 -11.57 -2.11 7.30
C THR A 113 -10.62 -3.18 7.82
N LEU A 114 -11.02 -4.46 7.80
CA LEU A 114 -10.20 -5.54 8.32
C LEU A 114 -9.08 -5.93 7.35
N PHE A 115 -9.41 -6.28 6.11
CA PHE A 115 -8.46 -6.86 5.16
C PHE A 115 -7.61 -5.83 4.44
N PHE A 116 -8.09 -4.61 4.27
CA PHE A 116 -7.33 -3.57 3.58
C PHE A 116 -6.61 -2.62 4.54
N ILE A 117 -7.23 -2.25 5.66
CA ILE A 117 -6.65 -1.29 6.60
C ILE A 117 -5.93 -2.03 7.73
N LEU A 118 -6.66 -2.71 8.61
CA LEU A 118 -6.11 -3.17 9.89
C LEU A 118 -5.07 -4.29 9.72
N LEU A 119 -5.37 -5.35 8.97
CA LEU A 119 -4.45 -6.49 8.84
C LEU A 119 -3.11 -6.10 8.18
N PRO A 120 -3.07 -5.41 7.02
CA PRO A 120 -1.81 -4.96 6.43
C PRO A 120 -1.04 -4.01 7.36
N LEU A 121 -1.73 -3.09 8.04
CA LEU A 121 -1.10 -2.18 9.01
C LEU A 121 -0.46 -2.95 10.17
N MET A 122 -1.17 -3.91 10.76
CA MET A 122 -0.64 -4.73 11.85
C MET A 122 0.61 -5.50 11.42
N VAL A 123 0.58 -6.12 10.24
CA VAL A 123 1.73 -6.81 9.65
C VAL A 123 2.91 -5.83 9.46
N MET A 124 2.66 -4.67 8.87
CA MET A 124 3.68 -3.64 8.65
C MET A 124 4.31 -3.13 9.95
N VAL A 125 3.51 -2.86 10.98
CA VAL A 125 3.99 -2.37 12.28
C VAL A 125 4.80 -3.45 12.99
N VAL A 126 4.28 -4.68 13.08
CA VAL A 126 4.96 -5.81 13.74
C VAL A 126 6.30 -6.06 13.07
N PHE A 127 6.33 -6.29 11.75
CA PHE A 127 7.58 -6.57 11.05
C PHE A 127 8.50 -5.35 10.97
N GLY A 128 7.95 -4.13 10.95
CA GLY A 128 8.73 -2.89 11.06
C GLY A 128 9.50 -2.79 12.37
N ILE A 129 8.83 -3.02 13.50
CA ILE A 129 9.45 -3.02 14.84
C ILE A 129 10.48 -4.14 14.97
N LEU A 130 10.15 -5.34 14.51
CA LEU A 130 11.05 -6.50 14.56
C LEU A 130 12.31 -6.26 13.71
N THR A 131 12.16 -5.69 12.51
CA THR A 131 13.29 -5.33 11.64
C THR A 131 14.19 -4.30 12.33
N LEU A 132 13.60 -3.27 12.95
CA LEU A 132 14.36 -2.25 13.66
C LEU A 132 15.15 -2.83 14.84
N SER A 133 14.55 -3.77 15.57
CA SER A 133 15.20 -4.47 16.68
C SER A 133 16.38 -5.32 16.20
N ASN A 134 16.22 -6.07 15.11
CA ASN A 134 17.29 -6.88 14.52
C ASN A 134 18.44 -6.01 13.98
N VAL A 135 18.13 -4.92 13.28
CA VAL A 135 19.14 -4.00 12.76
C VAL A 135 19.90 -3.31 13.90
N ARG A 136 19.23 -2.92 14.99
CA ARG A 136 19.90 -2.36 16.18
C ARG A 136 20.82 -3.39 16.85
N LYS A 137 20.37 -4.65 16.98
CA LYS A 137 21.18 -5.74 17.54
C LYS A 137 22.43 -5.99 16.68
N LEU A 138 22.27 -6.06 15.35
CA LEU A 138 23.39 -6.25 14.43
C LEU A 138 24.39 -5.09 14.47
N ASN A 139 23.91 -3.84 14.58
CA ASN A 139 24.79 -2.67 14.70
C ASN A 139 25.55 -2.65 16.03
N ARG A 140 24.97 -3.13 17.13
CA ARG A 140 25.67 -3.24 18.42
C ARG A 140 26.77 -4.31 18.40
N LEU A 141 26.56 -5.41 17.68
CA LEU A 141 27.56 -6.47 17.51
C LEU A 141 28.72 -6.09 16.56
N VAL A 142 28.51 -5.08 15.70
CA VAL A 142 29.50 -4.65 14.68
C VAL A 142 30.08 -3.25 14.97
N ALA A 143 29.54 -2.53 15.97
CA ALA A 143 30.21 -1.34 16.53
C ALA A 143 31.53 -1.78 17.21
N PRO A 144 32.57 -0.95 17.15
CA PRO A 144 33.91 -1.41 16.82
C PRO A 144 34.58 -2.22 17.93
N ALA A 145 34.90 -3.48 17.62
CA ALA A 145 36.14 -4.11 18.09
C ALA A 145 37.33 -3.63 17.21
N SER A 146 37.40 -2.32 16.92
CA SER A 146 38.55 -1.70 16.25
C SER A 146 39.50 -1.11 17.29
N SER A 147 39.89 -1.96 18.22
CA SER A 147 41.02 -1.79 19.10
C SER A 147 41.30 -3.17 19.68
N THR A 148 42.10 -3.96 18.98
CA THR A 148 43.36 -4.57 19.45
C THR A 148 43.67 -5.79 18.57
N THR A 149 44.80 -5.71 17.87
CA THR A 149 45.68 -6.81 17.38
C THR A 149 45.10 -8.01 16.62
N GLY A 150 45.56 -8.12 15.37
CA GLY A 150 46.30 -9.32 14.93
C GLY A 150 45.48 -10.55 14.55
N GLY A 151 45.29 -10.73 13.24
CA GLY A 151 45.19 -12.05 12.61
C GLY A 151 43.88 -12.81 12.79
N SER A 152 42.97 -12.67 11.82
CA SER A 152 42.13 -13.77 11.33
C SER A 152 41.36 -13.34 10.08
N THR A 153 41.47 -14.15 9.03
CA THR A 153 40.74 -14.11 7.76
C THR A 153 39.24 -14.37 7.97
N ALA A 154 38.53 -13.42 8.57
CA ALA A 154 37.07 -13.40 8.55
C ALA A 154 36.62 -12.56 7.35
N LEU A 155 35.95 -13.20 6.38
CA LEU A 155 35.29 -12.54 5.24
C LEU A 155 34.52 -11.31 5.73
N ALA A 156 35.08 -10.11 5.50
CA ALA A 156 34.42 -8.87 5.85
C ALA A 156 33.11 -8.78 5.05
N PRO A 157 31.92 -8.73 5.70
CA PRO A 157 30.68 -8.63 4.97
C PRO A 157 30.60 -7.24 4.33
N ASN A 158 30.43 -7.21 3.00
CA ASN A 158 30.33 -6.02 2.16
C ASN A 158 29.63 -4.83 2.85
N VAL A 159 30.42 -3.86 3.29
CA VAL A 159 29.97 -2.63 3.97
C VAL A 159 29.00 -1.82 3.09
N SER A 160 29.11 -1.93 1.76
CA SER A 160 28.20 -1.29 0.81
C SER A 160 26.79 -1.90 0.79
N SER A 161 26.66 -3.23 0.92
CA SER A 161 25.35 -3.91 0.96
C SER A 161 24.56 -3.51 2.20
N LYS A 162 25.22 -3.42 3.36
CA LYS A 162 24.59 -3.02 4.62
C LYS A 162 24.04 -1.60 4.60
N LYS A 163 24.73 -0.66 3.94
CA LYS A 163 24.27 0.74 3.80
C LYS A 163 23.01 0.81 2.94
N ASN A 164 22.96 0.03 1.86
CA ASN A 164 21.82 -0.05 0.95
C ASN A 164 20.58 -0.66 1.63
N ASP A 165 20.73 -1.76 2.36
CA ASP A 165 19.62 -2.41 3.08
C ASP A 165 19.05 -1.53 4.20
N ARG A 166 19.93 -0.76 4.87
CA ARG A 166 19.51 0.21 5.89
C ARG A 166 18.70 1.36 5.29
N GLN A 167 19.07 1.83 4.10
CA GLN A 167 18.31 2.88 3.39
C GLN A 167 16.93 2.36 2.99
N LEU A 168 16.84 1.17 2.40
CA LEU A 168 15.57 0.54 2.01
C LEU A 168 14.66 0.31 3.23
N THR A 169 15.22 -0.16 4.34
CA THR A 169 14.47 -0.36 5.60
C THR A 169 13.94 0.96 6.17
N LYS A 170 14.75 2.02 6.19
CA LYS A 170 14.31 3.35 6.65
C LYS A 170 13.19 3.90 5.78
N MET A 171 13.30 3.75 4.47
CA MET A 171 12.29 4.22 3.52
C MET A 171 10.95 3.51 3.74
N LEU A 172 11.00 2.18 3.92
CA LEU A 172 9.80 1.40 4.19
C LEU A 172 9.16 1.79 5.53
N LEU A 173 9.94 2.03 6.59
CA LEU A 173 9.41 2.52 7.87
C LEU A 173 8.74 3.90 7.75
N VAL A 174 9.35 4.83 7.03
CA VAL A 174 8.76 6.16 6.79
C VAL A 174 7.43 6.04 6.05
N GLN A 175 7.37 5.17 5.05
CA GLN A 175 6.15 4.91 4.32
C GLN A 175 5.08 4.28 5.19
N VAL A 176 5.41 3.28 6.03
CA VAL A 176 4.45 2.69 6.98
C VAL A 176 3.84 3.77 7.87
N LEU A 177 4.66 4.69 8.41
CA LEU A 177 4.17 5.79 9.25
C LEU A 177 3.23 6.73 8.47
N ILE A 178 3.63 7.16 7.28
CA ILE A 178 2.83 8.05 6.43
C ILE A 178 1.52 7.36 6.03
N SER A 179 1.58 6.12 5.54
CA SER A 179 0.40 5.34 5.16
C SER A 179 -0.54 5.12 6.35
N THR A 180 -0.03 4.90 7.56
CA THR A 180 -0.86 4.78 8.76
C THR A 180 -1.62 6.06 9.05
N ILE A 181 -0.91 7.21 9.08
CA ILE A 181 -1.49 8.52 9.39
C ILE A 181 -2.54 8.92 8.34
N LEU A 182 -2.33 8.59 7.06
CA LEU A 182 -3.25 8.96 5.99
C LEU A 182 -4.42 7.97 5.83
N THR A 183 -4.29 6.71 6.26
CA THR A 183 -5.30 5.67 6.02
C THR A 183 -6.24 5.45 7.20
N VAL A 184 -5.76 5.57 8.44
CA VAL A 184 -6.58 5.34 9.63
C VAL A 184 -7.76 6.32 9.75
N PRO A 185 -7.61 7.64 9.51
CA PRO A 185 -8.74 8.57 9.56
C PRO A 185 -9.84 8.21 8.57
N TYR A 186 -9.46 7.70 7.39
CA TYR A 186 -10.42 7.24 6.39
C TYR A 186 -11.20 6.01 6.85
N GLY A 187 -10.51 5.01 7.43
CA GLY A 187 -11.18 3.84 8.00
C GLY A 187 -12.20 4.19 9.08
N ILE A 188 -11.82 5.08 10.01
CA ILE A 188 -12.71 5.55 11.08
C ILE A 188 -13.93 6.26 10.48
N GLN A 189 -13.72 7.19 9.55
CA GLN A 189 -14.80 7.93 8.92
C GLN A 189 -15.73 7.01 8.10
N TYR A 190 -15.18 5.99 7.43
CA TYR A 190 -15.96 5.04 6.65
C TYR A 190 -16.86 4.16 7.53
N LEU A 191 -16.34 3.67 8.66
CA LEU A 191 -17.13 2.98 9.67
C LEU A 191 -18.21 3.89 10.26
N TYR A 192 -17.84 5.11 10.67
CA TYR A 192 -18.78 6.11 11.20
C TYR A 192 -19.94 6.37 10.22
N SER A 193 -19.63 6.57 8.94
CA SER A 193 -20.65 6.76 7.89
C SER A 193 -21.55 5.53 7.71
N THR A 194 -21.02 4.33 7.91
CA THR A 194 -21.78 3.07 7.79
C THR A 194 -22.73 2.87 8.98
N PHE A 195 -22.30 3.17 10.20
CA PHE A 195 -23.12 2.99 11.40
C PHE A 195 -24.13 4.14 11.62
N SER A 196 -23.88 5.33 11.08
CA SER A 196 -24.72 6.51 11.32
C SER A 196 -25.83 6.73 10.28
N VAL A 197 -26.06 5.79 9.36
CA VAL A 197 -27.06 5.90 8.27
C VAL A 197 -28.49 6.05 8.79
N GLY A 198 -28.82 5.44 9.94
CA GLY A 198 -30.16 5.49 10.53
C GLY A 198 -30.37 6.62 11.55
N ILE A 199 -29.38 7.51 11.73
CA ILE A 199 -29.45 8.59 12.71
C ILE A 199 -29.93 9.86 12.01
N TYR A 200 -30.95 10.51 12.56
CA TYR A 200 -31.40 11.82 12.08
C TYR A 200 -30.30 12.87 12.29
N LYS A 201 -29.94 13.59 11.22
CA LYS A 201 -28.89 14.62 11.22
C LYS A 201 -29.42 15.91 10.63
N SER A 202 -29.00 17.04 11.19
CA SER A 202 -29.37 18.35 10.63
C SER A 202 -28.69 18.57 9.27
N PRO A 203 -29.25 19.40 8.36
CA PRO A 203 -28.63 19.69 7.07
C PRO A 203 -27.21 20.24 7.18
N LEU A 204 -26.95 21.05 8.22
CA LEU A 204 -25.62 21.58 8.52
C LEU A 204 -24.64 20.45 8.90
N GLN A 205 -25.07 19.51 9.74
CA GLN A 205 -24.25 18.36 10.12
C GLN A 205 -23.91 17.48 8.92
N VAL A 206 -24.89 17.21 8.05
CA VAL A 206 -24.66 16.44 6.81
C VAL A 206 -23.65 17.14 5.90
N ALA A 207 -23.76 18.46 5.74
CA ALA A 207 -22.82 19.24 4.94
C ALA A 207 -21.40 19.20 5.51
N THR A 208 -21.24 19.37 6.82
CA THR A 208 -19.93 19.27 7.49
C THR A 208 -19.34 17.87 7.39
N GLU A 209 -20.13 16.82 7.62
CA GLU A 209 -19.66 15.43 7.51
C GLU A 209 -19.23 15.08 6.08
N ASN A 210 -19.95 15.55 5.07
CA ASN A 210 -19.59 15.36 3.66
C ASN A 210 -18.28 16.06 3.31
N LEU A 211 -18.06 17.28 3.83
CA LEU A 211 -16.80 18.01 3.64
C LEU A 211 -15.64 17.30 4.33
N CYS A 212 -15.81 16.88 5.59
CA CYS A 212 -14.79 16.13 6.32
C CYS A 212 -14.46 14.80 5.62
N PHE A 213 -15.48 14.05 5.19
CA PHE A 213 -15.30 12.82 4.43
C PHE A 213 -14.51 13.09 3.14
N ALA A 214 -14.83 14.18 2.43
CA ALA A 214 -14.14 14.54 1.20
C ALA A 214 -12.66 14.82 1.40
N LEU A 215 -12.33 15.64 2.39
CA LEU A 215 -10.95 15.95 2.73
C LEU A 215 -10.18 14.69 3.12
N ILE A 216 -10.74 13.88 4.03
CA ILE A 216 -10.11 12.63 4.48
C ILE A 216 -9.89 11.65 3.31
N LEU A 217 -10.87 11.50 2.43
CA LEU A 217 -10.75 10.66 1.24
C LEU A 217 -9.64 11.17 0.30
N ASP A 218 -9.55 12.48 0.08
CA ASP A 218 -8.49 13.05 -0.77
C ASP A 218 -7.10 12.85 -0.15
N LEU A 219 -6.94 13.06 1.16
CA LEU A 219 -5.70 12.73 1.87
C LEU A 219 -5.33 11.24 1.75
N PHE A 220 -6.31 10.36 1.86
CA PHE A 220 -6.12 8.92 1.68
C PHE A 220 -5.56 8.60 0.27
N TRP A 221 -6.16 9.18 -0.78
CA TRP A 221 -5.67 9.00 -2.15
C TRP A 221 -4.27 9.55 -2.39
N TRP A 222 -3.95 10.67 -1.74
CA TRP A 222 -2.60 11.23 -1.78
C TRP A 222 -1.58 10.27 -1.15
N GLY A 223 -1.95 9.52 -0.11
CA GLY A 223 -1.09 8.49 0.48
C GLY A 223 -0.66 7.39 -0.52
N PHE A 224 -1.58 6.95 -1.39
CA PHE A 224 -1.26 5.98 -2.44
C PHE A 224 -0.33 6.57 -3.51
N GLY A 225 -0.60 7.81 -3.96
CA GLY A 225 0.27 8.49 -4.92
C GLY A 225 1.67 8.76 -4.36
N MET A 226 1.76 9.19 -3.11
CA MET A 226 3.02 9.50 -2.43
C MET A 226 3.91 8.29 -2.22
N SER A 227 3.33 7.09 -2.07
CA SER A 227 4.13 5.86 -1.92
C SER A 227 5.10 5.67 -3.09
N PHE A 228 4.64 5.89 -4.34
CA PHE A 228 5.51 5.86 -5.52
C PHE A 228 6.64 6.89 -5.46
N TYR A 229 6.33 8.12 -5.06
CA TYR A 229 7.33 9.20 -4.95
C TYR A 229 8.31 8.94 -3.81
N ILE A 230 7.88 8.37 -2.68
CA ILE A 230 8.75 7.97 -1.58
C ILE A 230 9.70 6.85 -2.05
N TYR A 231 9.18 5.82 -2.73
CA TYR A 231 10.03 4.76 -3.29
C TYR A 231 11.06 5.31 -4.29
N THR A 232 10.66 6.26 -5.13
CA THR A 232 11.47 6.78 -6.24
C THR A 232 12.46 7.86 -5.80
N LEU A 233 12.04 8.82 -4.95
CA LEU A 233 12.86 9.96 -4.52
C LEU A 233 13.79 9.58 -3.37
N THR A 234 13.38 8.71 -2.44
CA THR A 234 14.19 8.43 -1.25
C THR A 234 15.28 7.38 -1.49
N GLY A 235 15.18 6.57 -2.55
CA GLY A 235 16.17 5.57 -2.96
C GLY A 235 17.19 6.09 -3.98
N HIS A 236 18.44 6.38 -3.58
CA HIS A 236 19.54 6.63 -4.53
C HIS A 236 19.79 5.41 -5.44
N ILE A 237 19.58 4.22 -4.90
CA ILE A 237 19.69 2.92 -5.61
C ILE A 237 18.59 2.79 -6.65
N PHE A 238 17.34 3.12 -6.31
CA PHE A 238 16.23 3.04 -7.26
C PHE A 238 16.41 4.04 -8.41
N ARG A 239 16.87 5.26 -8.12
CA ARG A 239 17.26 6.21 -9.17
C ARG A 239 18.40 5.70 -10.05
N LYS A 240 19.37 4.98 -9.48
CA LYS A 240 20.47 4.37 -10.23
C LYS A 240 19.99 3.23 -11.13
N GLU A 241 19.15 2.34 -10.61
CA GLU A 241 18.58 1.22 -11.39
C GLU A 241 17.57 1.68 -12.44
N LEU A 242 16.73 2.66 -12.13
CA LEU A 242 15.81 3.26 -13.11
C LEU A 242 16.58 3.96 -14.24
N LYS A 243 17.62 4.72 -13.91
CA LYS A 243 18.52 5.32 -14.92
C LYS A 243 19.23 4.24 -15.74
N ARG A 244 19.63 3.13 -15.12
CA ARG A 244 20.25 2.00 -15.81
C ARG A 244 19.28 1.32 -16.77
N LEU A 245 18.06 1.03 -16.33
CA LEU A 245 17.00 0.46 -17.15
C LEU A 245 16.62 1.38 -18.31
N MET A 246 16.42 2.67 -18.05
CA MET A 246 16.14 3.64 -19.12
C MET A 246 17.30 3.73 -20.12
N LYS A 247 18.55 3.70 -19.65
CA LYS A 247 19.72 3.69 -20.54
C LYS A 247 19.78 2.43 -21.39
N THR A 248 19.56 1.25 -20.80
CA THR A 248 19.52 -0.02 -21.55
C THR A 248 18.37 -0.07 -22.56
N VAL A 249 17.18 0.41 -22.20
CA VAL A 249 16.05 0.51 -23.14
C VAL A 249 16.37 1.50 -24.26
N TYR A 250 16.94 2.66 -23.95
CA TYR A 250 17.35 3.65 -24.95
C TYR A 250 18.41 3.08 -25.90
N GLU A 251 19.44 2.40 -25.39
CA GLU A 251 20.48 1.75 -26.21
C GLU A 251 19.89 0.66 -27.11
N ASN A 252 18.96 -0.16 -26.60
CA ASN A 252 18.29 -1.20 -27.39
C ASN A 252 17.38 -0.60 -28.47
N VAL A 253 16.67 0.49 -28.19
CA VAL A 253 15.85 1.21 -29.19
C VAL A 253 16.75 1.84 -30.25
N LEU A 254 17.87 2.45 -29.86
CA LEU A 254 18.81 3.07 -30.80
C LEU A 254 19.45 2.02 -31.74
N GLN A 255 19.76 0.83 -31.22
CA GLN A 255 20.27 -0.29 -32.02
C GLN A 255 19.23 -0.84 -33.01
N LEU A 256 17.94 -0.81 -32.66
CA LEU A 256 16.86 -1.20 -33.56
C LEU A 256 16.64 -0.17 -34.68
N THR A 257 16.79 1.13 -34.38
CA THR A 257 16.66 2.21 -35.38
C THR A 257 17.83 2.24 -36.37
N HIS A 258 19.03 1.81 -35.99
CA HIS A 258 20.19 1.74 -36.89
C HIS A 258 20.23 0.48 -37.79
N ARG A 259 19.33 -0.49 -37.56
CA ARG A 259 19.26 -1.75 -38.31
C ARG A 259 18.22 -1.77 -39.43
N ASN A 260 17.39 -0.72 -39.51
CA ASN A 260 16.45 -0.43 -40.59
C ASN A 260 16.99 0.71 -41.46
#